data_AF-A0A5B6X332-F1
#
_entry.id   AF-A0A5B6X332-F1
#
_cell.length_a   1.000
_cell.length_b   1.000
_cell.length_c   1.000
_cell.angle_alpha   90.00
_cell.angle_beta   90.00
_cell.angle_gamma   90.00
#
_symmetry.space_group_name_H-M   'P 1'
#
loop_
_entity.id
_entity.type
_entity.pdbx_description
1 polymer ?
#
loop_
_entity_poly.entity_id
_entity_poly.type
_entity_poly.pdbx_seq_one_letter_code
_entity_poly.pdbx_strand_id
1 'polypeptide(L)'
;MADCRKKMGLKKGPWTPDEDQKLLAYIEEHGLGNWRTLPEKAGLQRCGKSCRLRWINYLRPDLKRGKFSLQEEQTIIQLHAFLGNRS
;
A
#
# COMPACT_ATOMS: atom_id res chain seq x y z
N MET A 1 9.91 13.50 -2.28
CA MET A 1 8.67 12.70 -2.38
C MET A 1 8.17 12.76 -3.82
N ALA A 2 7.82 11.64 -4.46
CA ALA A 2 7.31 11.67 -5.84
C ALA A 2 5.85 12.14 -5.82
N ASP A 3 5.64 13.38 -6.24
CA ASP A 3 4.34 14.04 -6.26
C ASP A 3 3.46 13.46 -7.38
N CYS A 4 2.36 12.78 -7.02
CA CYS A 4 1.41 12.23 -7.98
C CYS A 4 0.60 13.30 -8.74
N ARG A 5 0.74 14.58 -8.37
CA ARG A 5 -0.15 15.68 -8.79
C ARG A 5 0.10 16.13 -10.23
N LYS A 6 1.22 15.76 -10.86
CA LYS A 6 1.65 16.34 -12.16
C LYS A 6 1.46 15.47 -13.41
N LYS A 7 1.07 14.19 -13.32
CA LYS A 7 0.88 13.35 -14.53
C LYS A 7 -0.59 13.35 -14.97
N MET A 8 -0.89 14.11 -16.03
CA MET A 8 -2.17 14.00 -16.74
C MET A 8 -2.32 12.58 -17.32
N GLY A 9 -3.51 11.97 -17.22
CA GLY A 9 -3.80 10.62 -17.74
C GLY A 9 -3.78 9.47 -16.70
N LEU A 10 -3.41 9.73 -15.44
CA LEU A 10 -3.53 8.72 -14.39
C LEU A 10 -4.99 8.45 -14.02
N LYS A 11 -5.37 7.16 -13.92
CA LYS A 11 -6.71 6.77 -13.48
C LYS A 11 -6.94 7.19 -12.02
N LYS A 12 -7.92 8.07 -11.83
CA LYS A 12 -8.46 8.46 -10.53
C LYS A 12 -9.78 7.70 -10.34
N GLY A 13 -9.80 6.77 -9.39
CA GLY A 13 -10.96 5.90 -9.19
C GLY A 13 -10.62 4.66 -8.35
N PRO A 14 -11.63 3.82 -8.04
CA PRO A 14 -11.42 2.56 -7.34
C PRO A 14 -10.44 1.67 -8.12
N TRP A 15 -9.70 0.82 -7.41
CA TRP A 15 -8.85 -0.20 -8.02
C TRP A 15 -9.72 -1.31 -8.59
N THR A 16 -9.43 -1.73 -9.83
CA THR A 16 -10.09 -2.90 -10.42
C THR A 16 -9.33 -4.17 -10.07
N PRO A 17 -9.99 -5.35 -10.09
CA PRO A 17 -9.32 -6.63 -9.90
C PRO A 17 -8.14 -6.85 -10.86
N ASP A 18 -8.26 -6.39 -12.11
CA ASP A 18 -7.17 -6.48 -13.10
C ASP A 18 -5.94 -5.65 -12.70
N GLU A 19 -6.17 -4.45 -12.14
CA GLU A 19 -5.08 -3.61 -11.64
C GLU A 19 -4.40 -4.26 -10.43
N ASP A 20 -5.20 -4.84 -9.53
CA ASP A 20 -4.68 -5.58 -8.38
C ASP A 20 -3.84 -6.77 -8.83
N GLN A 21 -4.32 -7.57 -9.79
CA GLN A 21 -3.59 -8.73 -10.31
C GLN A 21 -2.27 -8.33 -10.95
N LYS A 22 -2.23 -7.24 -11.74
CA LYS A 22 -0.97 -6.72 -12.30
C LYS A 22 0.01 -6.27 -11.22
N LEU A 23 -0.50 -5.61 -10.17
CA LEU A 23 0.32 -5.17 -9.05
C LEU A 23 0.88 -6.37 -8.27
N LEU A 24 0.06 -7.39 -8.01
CA LEU A 24 0.45 -8.63 -7.34
C LEU A 24 1.51 -9.37 -8.15
N ALA A 25 1.24 -9.65 -9.42
CA ALA A 25 2.15 -10.40 -10.29
C ALA A 25 3.52 -9.73 -10.38
N TYR A 26 3.56 -8.40 -10.54
CA TYR A 26 4.82 -7.67 -10.58
C TYR A 26 5.60 -7.79 -9.26
N ILE A 27 4.93 -7.70 -8.12
CA ILE A 27 5.56 -7.80 -6.79
C ILE A 27 6.02 -9.24 -6.51
N GLU A 28 5.27 -10.24 -6.94
CA GLU A 28 5.66 -11.65 -6.80
C GLU A 28 6.92 -11.96 -7.60
N GLU A 29 6.99 -11.46 -8.83
CA GLU A 29 8.13 -11.69 -9.74
C GLU A 29 9.38 -10.89 -9.35
N HIS A 30 9.22 -9.61 -8.99
CA HIS A 30 10.34 -8.68 -8.80
C HIS A 30 10.61 -8.31 -7.34
N GLY A 31 9.75 -8.74 -6.42
CA GLY A 31 9.76 -8.31 -5.02
C GLY A 31 9.27 -6.87 -4.82
N LEU A 32 9.38 -6.40 -3.58
CA LEU A 32 9.06 -5.02 -3.19
C LEU A 32 10.16 -4.06 -3.66
N GLY A 33 9.99 -3.56 -4.88
CA GLY A 33 10.92 -2.63 -5.51
C GLY A 33 10.59 -1.14 -5.36
N ASN A 34 11.13 -0.35 -6.27
CA ASN A 34 10.91 1.09 -6.30
C ASN A 34 9.49 1.43 -6.79
N TRP A 35 8.62 1.86 -5.86
CA TRP A 35 7.25 2.28 -6.16
C TRP A 35 7.15 3.38 -7.21
N ARG A 36 8.19 4.20 -7.44
CA ARG A 36 8.14 5.26 -8.45
C ARG A 36 8.09 4.70 -9.87
N THR A 37 8.85 3.65 -10.14
CA THR A 37 8.99 3.05 -11.48
C THR A 37 8.11 1.80 -11.65
N LEU A 38 7.68 1.19 -10.54
CA LEU A 38 6.80 0.02 -10.55
C LEU A 38 5.55 0.18 -11.44
N PRO A 39 4.76 1.28 -11.40
CA PRO A 39 3.52 1.33 -12.15
C PRO A 39 3.74 1.25 -13.66
N GLU A 40 4.79 1.90 -14.15
CA GLU A 40 5.16 1.88 -15.57
C GLU A 40 5.59 0.48 -16.00
N LYS A 41 6.41 -0.19 -15.18
CA LYS A 41 6.87 -1.55 -15.46
C LYS A 41 5.76 -2.61 -15.34
N ALA A 42 4.82 -2.42 -14.42
CA ALA A 42 3.66 -3.29 -14.23
C ALA A 42 2.51 -3.01 -15.22
N GLY A 43 2.67 -2.04 -16.14
CA GLY A 43 1.61 -1.66 -17.08
C GLY A 43 0.37 -1.06 -16.42
N LEU A 44 0.55 -0.38 -15.29
CA LEU A 44 -0.48 0.28 -14.49
C LEU A 44 -0.54 1.78 -14.81
N GLN A 45 -1.74 2.28 -15.08
CA GLN A 45 -2.02 3.71 -15.23
C GLN A 45 -2.27 4.39 -13.88
N ARG A 46 -1.42 4.06 -12.89
CA ARG A 46 -1.48 4.55 -11.50
C ARG A 46 -0.16 5.20 -11.12
N CYS A 47 -0.16 6.10 -10.15
CA CYS A 47 1.10 6.61 -9.61
C CYS A 47 1.67 5.68 -8.54
N GLY A 48 2.99 5.77 -8.34
CA GLY A 48 3.70 4.94 -7.37
C GLY A 48 3.15 5.01 -5.95
N LYS A 49 2.76 6.21 -5.48
CA LYS A 49 2.12 6.35 -4.17
C LYS A 49 0.82 5.54 -4.09
N SER A 50 0.02 5.53 -5.16
CA SER A 50 -1.23 4.77 -5.20
C SER A 50 -0.97 3.27 -5.17
N CYS A 51 -0.01 2.77 -5.95
CA CYS A 51 0.40 1.36 -5.91
C CYS A 51 0.91 0.96 -4.52
N ARG A 52 1.76 1.78 -3.90
CA ARG A 52 2.25 1.52 -2.53
C ARG A 52 1.10 1.43 -1.53
N LEU A 53 0.21 2.42 -1.54
CA LEU A 53 -0.95 2.44 -0.64
C LEU A 53 -1.87 1.25 -0.88
N ARG A 54 -2.09 0.85 -2.14
CA ARG A 54 -2.91 -0.31 -2.46
C ARG A 54 -2.31 -1.59 -1.90
N TRP A 55 -1.02 -1.80 -2.09
CA TRP A 55 -0.32 -2.96 -1.53
C TRP A 55 -0.42 -3.01 -0.01
N ILE A 56 0.04 -1.95 0.68
CA ILE A 56 0.15 -1.98 2.15
C ILE A 56 -1.21 -2.05 2.85
N ASN A 57 -2.26 -1.45 2.27
CA ASN A 57 -3.57 -1.35 2.91
C ASN A 57 -4.55 -2.43 2.44
N TYR A 58 -4.28 -3.10 1.31
CA TYR A 58 -5.26 -4.02 0.75
C TYR A 58 -4.76 -5.36 0.24
N LEU A 59 -3.56 -5.44 -0.32
CA LEU A 59 -3.10 -6.65 -1.02
C LEU A 59 -2.04 -7.44 -0.28
N ARG A 60 -1.36 -6.84 0.70
CA ARG A 60 -0.32 -7.51 1.47
C ARG A 60 -0.92 -8.71 2.25
N PRO A 61 -0.35 -9.93 2.12
CA PRO A 61 -0.91 -11.13 2.75
C PRO A 61 -0.90 -11.07 4.28
N ASP A 62 0.10 -10.42 4.87
CA ASP A 62 0.23 -10.30 6.33
C ASP A 62 -0.76 -9.29 6.96
N LEU A 63 -1.60 -8.64 6.16
CA LEU A 63 -2.50 -7.62 6.64
C LEU A 63 -3.72 -8.25 7.32
N LYS A 64 -3.71 -8.28 8.66
CA LYS A 64 -4.88 -8.65 9.45
C LYS A 64 -5.99 -7.60 9.27
N ARG A 65 -7.19 -8.06 8.89
CA ARG A 65 -8.41 -7.25 8.81
C ARG A 65 -9.38 -7.69 9.90
N GLY A 66 -9.92 -6.73 10.64
CA GLY A 66 -10.90 -6.98 11.68
C GLY A 66 -10.60 -6.19 12.95
N LYS A 67 -11.32 -6.53 14.02
CA LYS A 67 -11.08 -5.96 15.34
C LYS A 67 -9.77 -6.50 15.90
N PHE A 68 -9.07 -5.67 16.67
CA PHE A 68 -7.97 -6.14 17.48
C PHE A 68 -8.49 -7.09 18.56
N SER A 69 -7.68 -8.10 18.88
CA SER A 69 -7.90 -8.88 20.10
C SER A 69 -7.62 -8.03 21.34
N LEU A 70 -8.18 -8.40 22.48
CA LEU A 70 -7.94 -7.71 23.75
C LEU A 70 -6.44 -7.57 24.06
N GLN A 71 -5.64 -8.60 23.72
CA GLN A 71 -4.19 -8.57 23.91
C GLN A 71 -3.51 -7.57 22.96
N GLU A 72 -3.93 -7.52 21.69
CA GLU A 72 -3.43 -6.53 20.72
C GLU A 72 -3.79 -5.11 21.16
N GLU A 73 -5.02 -4.88 21.64
CA GLU A 73 -5.44 -3.58 22.18
C GLU A 73 -4.60 -3.16 23.38
N GLN A 74 -4.40 -4.06 24.35
CA GLN A 74 -3.55 -3.80 25.52
C GLN A 74 -2.12 -3.46 25.11
N THR A 75 -1.56 -4.21 24.16
CA THR A 75 -0.21 -3.98 23.64
C THR A 75 -0.11 -2.61 22.96
N ILE A 76 -1.11 -2.23 22.16
CA ILE A 76 -1.16 -0.92 21.52
C ILE A 76 -1.18 0.20 22.57
N ILE A 77 -2.02 0.09 23.60
CA ILE A 77 -2.11 1.09 24.69
C ILE A 77 -0.77 1.21 25.44
N GLN A 78 -0.16 0.08 25.80
CA GLN A 78 1.12 0.06 26.51
C GLN A 78 2.24 0.69 25.67
N LEU A 79 2.34 0.32 24.40
CA LEU A 79 3.34 0.88 23.49
C LEU A 79 3.11 2.37 23.24
N HIS A 80 1.85 2.80 23.13
CA HIS A 80 1.51 4.21 22.97
C HIS A 80 1.89 5.04 24.21
N ALA A 81 1.56 4.53 25.40
CA ALA A 81 1.93 5.18 26.65
C ALA A 81 3.46 5.29 26.81
N PHE A 82 4.20 4.28 26.33
CA PHE A 82 5.66 4.26 26.43
C PHE A 82 6.37 5.12 25.38
N LEU A 83 5.90 5.11 24.13
CA LEU A 83 6.59 5.73 22.99
C LEU A 83 6.01 7.10 22.58
N GLY A 84 4.79 7.41 23.01
CA GLY A 84 4.04 8.60 22.58
C GLY A 84 3.63 8.55 21.10
N ASN A 85 3.01 9.64 20.63
CA ASN A 85 2.71 9.82 19.21
C ASN A 85 3.98 10.27 18.46
N ARG A 86 4.33 9.58 17.38
CA ARG A 86 5.34 10.08 16.43
C ARG A 86 4.66 11.04 15.45
N SER A 87 5.00 12.33 15.54
CA SER A 87 4.65 13.38 14.57
C SER A 87 5.63 13.45 13.40
#